data_AF-A0A7V4KBJ8-F1
#
_entry.id   AF-A0A7V4KBJ8-F1
#
_cell.length_a   1.000
_cell.length_b   1.000
_cell.length_c   1.000
_cell.angle_alpha   90.00
_cell.angle_beta   90.00
_cell.angle_gamma   90.00
#
_symmetry.space_group_name_H-M   'P 1'
#
loop_
_entity.id
_entity.type
_entity.pdbx_description
1 polymer ?
#
loop_
_entity_poly.entity_id
_entity_poly.type
_entity_poly.pdbx_seq_one_letter_code
_entity_poly.pdbx_strand_id
1 'polypeptide(L)'
;MGKKWVYFFANGQAEGNAQMRDILGGKGANLAEMTNAGVPVPPGFTISAEVCKYYYDNNKTYPEDLKEQVDAAMRRLEEVTGKGFGDPKKPLLVSVRSGAAISMPGMMDTILNLGLNDETVKGLVEMTNNERFAYDSYRRFLQMFGDTALGIPHADFENALAEMKAQKGVKLDTELDAEDLKKLVEIYKEIYKKHAKEFPQDVYKQLWAAIEAVIWSWMSDRAIKYREIHGIKEGQLLGTAVNIVAMVFGNMGDDSGTGVCFTRDPNTGEKVYYGEFLPNAQGE
;
A
#
# COMPACT_ATOMS: atom_id res chain seq x y z
N MET A 1 18.68 -25.17 1.07
CA MET A 1 18.07 -23.82 1.18
C MET A 1 17.01 -23.72 0.09
N GLY A 2 15.79 -23.35 0.45
CA GLY A 2 14.69 -23.14 -0.50
C GLY A 2 14.93 -21.96 -1.44
N LYS A 3 14.03 -21.76 -2.41
CA LYS A 3 14.11 -20.64 -3.36
C LYS A 3 13.78 -19.33 -2.62
N LYS A 4 14.49 -18.25 -2.95
CA LYS A 4 14.24 -16.92 -2.35
C LYS A 4 13.10 -16.22 -3.06
N TRP A 5 12.03 -15.93 -2.33
CA TRP A 5 10.82 -15.26 -2.84
C TRP A 5 10.73 -13.80 -2.39
N VAL A 6 11.30 -13.47 -1.24
CA VAL A 6 11.20 -12.16 -0.60
C VAL A 6 12.57 -11.47 -0.55
N TYR A 7 12.61 -10.20 -0.94
CA TYR A 7 13.84 -9.39 -1.05
C TYR A 7 13.70 -8.12 -0.22
N PHE A 8 14.46 -8.03 0.86
CA PHE A 8 14.39 -6.93 1.82
C PHE A 8 15.27 -5.74 1.41
N PHE A 9 14.90 -4.53 1.84
CA PHE A 9 15.69 -3.31 1.68
C PHE A 9 15.51 -2.37 2.88
N ALA A 10 16.63 -1.90 3.45
CA ALA A 10 16.66 -0.91 4.53
C ALA A 10 18.08 -0.38 4.76
N ASN A 11 18.20 0.77 5.45
CA ASN A 11 19.47 1.26 6.01
C ASN A 11 20.64 1.29 5.01
N GLY A 12 20.37 1.68 3.76
CA GLY A 12 21.39 1.78 2.71
C GLY A 12 21.80 0.44 2.07
N GLN A 13 21.11 -0.66 2.40
CA GLN A 13 21.38 -1.99 1.83
C GLN A 13 20.08 -2.66 1.36
N ALA A 14 20.10 -3.22 0.15
CA ALA A 14 19.02 -4.00 -0.41
C ALA A 14 19.52 -5.35 -0.93
N GLU A 15 18.66 -6.37 -0.82
CA GLU A 15 18.91 -7.70 -1.35
C GLU A 15 18.66 -7.82 -2.86
N GLY A 16 18.09 -6.77 -3.46
CA GLY A 16 17.88 -6.62 -4.89
C GLY A 16 18.68 -5.46 -5.49
N ASN A 17 18.50 -5.20 -6.79
CA ASN A 17 19.11 -4.09 -7.54
C ASN A 17 18.34 -3.80 -8.83
N ALA A 18 18.75 -2.77 -9.58
CA ALA A 18 18.12 -2.39 -10.85
C ALA A 18 18.10 -3.49 -11.92
N GLN A 19 19.06 -4.44 -11.90
CA GLN A 19 19.12 -5.52 -12.89
C GLN A 19 18.06 -6.60 -12.65
N MET A 20 17.47 -6.67 -11.45
CA MET A 20 16.45 -7.66 -11.10
C MET A 20 15.03 -7.23 -11.46
N ARG A 21 14.88 -6.35 -12.46
CA ARG A 21 13.60 -5.77 -12.89
C ARG A 21 12.55 -6.83 -13.28
N ASP A 22 12.97 -7.94 -13.86
CA ASP A 22 12.05 -9.01 -14.26
C ASP A 22 11.48 -9.76 -13.05
N ILE A 23 12.26 -9.86 -11.95
CA ILE A 23 11.91 -10.59 -10.73
C ILE A 23 11.19 -9.69 -9.73
N LEU A 24 11.67 -8.46 -9.52
CA LEU A 24 11.18 -7.53 -8.50
C LEU A 24 10.19 -6.50 -9.06
N GLY A 25 9.94 -6.54 -10.37
CA GLY A 25 9.25 -5.48 -11.08
C GLY A 25 10.05 -4.19 -11.13
N GLY A 26 9.56 -3.21 -11.90
CA GLY A 26 10.21 -1.90 -12.01
C GLY A 26 10.26 -1.15 -10.68
N LYS A 27 9.17 -1.21 -9.89
CA LYS A 27 9.12 -0.52 -8.59
C LYS A 27 10.06 -1.16 -7.56
N GLY A 28 10.02 -2.48 -7.38
CA GLY A 28 10.87 -3.17 -6.41
C GLY A 28 12.36 -3.05 -6.73
N ALA A 29 12.72 -3.20 -8.02
CA ALA A 29 14.09 -3.01 -8.46
C ALA A 29 14.60 -1.57 -8.22
N ASN A 30 13.76 -0.55 -8.48
CA ASN A 30 14.12 0.84 -8.22
C ASN A 30 14.20 1.17 -6.72
N LEU A 31 13.32 0.62 -5.88
CA LEU A 31 13.40 0.77 -4.42
C LEU A 31 14.71 0.20 -3.89
N ALA A 32 15.10 -0.98 -4.37
CA ALA A 32 16.36 -1.61 -4.02
C ALA A 32 17.57 -0.79 -4.50
N GLU A 33 17.54 -0.30 -5.75
CA GLU A 33 18.61 0.53 -6.32
C GLU A 33 18.77 1.84 -5.55
N MET A 34 17.67 2.55 -5.28
CA MET A 34 17.70 3.78 -4.48
C MET A 34 18.27 3.54 -3.08
N THR A 35 17.88 2.42 -2.45
CA THR A 35 18.40 2.04 -1.14
C THR A 35 19.92 1.79 -1.21
N ASN A 36 20.41 1.03 -2.18
CA ASN A 36 21.84 0.77 -2.38
C ASN A 36 22.63 2.05 -2.72
N ALA A 37 21.98 3.02 -3.37
CA ALA A 37 22.56 4.34 -3.69
C ALA A 37 22.57 5.31 -2.50
N GLY A 38 22.05 4.92 -1.33
CA GLY A 38 22.01 5.74 -0.12
C GLY A 38 20.89 6.78 -0.09
N VAL A 39 19.90 6.68 -0.98
CA VAL A 39 18.68 7.51 -0.91
C VAL A 39 17.87 7.07 0.32
N PRO A 40 17.27 8.01 1.08
CA PRO A 40 16.47 7.69 2.26
C PRO A 40 15.12 7.06 1.89
N VAL A 41 15.15 5.80 1.48
CA VAL A 41 13.96 4.99 1.19
C VAL A 41 13.43 4.39 2.49
N PRO A 42 12.12 4.51 2.80
CA PRO A 42 11.51 3.80 3.92
C PRO A 42 11.76 2.28 3.81
N PRO A 43 12.06 1.59 4.91
CA PRO A 43 12.41 0.17 4.86
C PRO A 43 11.20 -0.68 4.40
N GLY A 44 11.49 -1.82 3.79
CA GLY A 44 10.47 -2.70 3.26
C GLY A 44 11.03 -3.95 2.62
N PHE A 45 10.18 -4.66 1.90
CA PHE A 45 10.55 -5.82 1.10
C PHE A 45 9.65 -5.99 -0.11
N THR A 46 10.18 -6.72 -1.10
CA THR A 46 9.47 -7.09 -2.32
C THR A 46 9.29 -8.60 -2.37
N ILE A 47 8.04 -9.05 -2.52
CA ILE A 47 7.70 -10.41 -2.92
C ILE A 47 7.83 -10.48 -4.45
N SER A 48 8.70 -11.36 -4.93
CA SER A 48 9.01 -11.48 -6.36
C SER A 48 7.80 -11.81 -7.23
N ALA A 49 7.83 -11.35 -8.48
CA ALA A 49 6.86 -11.69 -9.52
C ALA A 49 6.85 -13.20 -9.85
N GLU A 50 7.91 -13.93 -9.48
CA GLU A 50 7.94 -15.39 -9.56
C GLU A 50 6.88 -16.06 -8.67
N VAL A 51 6.48 -15.43 -7.57
CA VAL A 51 5.36 -15.90 -6.73
C VAL A 51 4.04 -15.76 -7.47
N CYS A 52 3.82 -14.64 -8.17
CA CYS A 52 2.64 -14.45 -9.01
C CYS A 52 2.58 -15.51 -10.11
N LYS A 53 3.71 -15.78 -10.78
CA LYS A 53 3.79 -16.88 -11.75
C LYS A 53 3.44 -18.22 -11.12
N TYR A 54 4.10 -18.55 -10.00
CA TYR A 54 3.87 -19.80 -9.29
C TYR A 54 2.40 -20.00 -8.93
N TYR A 55 1.75 -18.94 -8.42
CA TYR A 55 0.34 -18.97 -8.06
C TYR A 55 -0.55 -19.40 -9.23
N TYR A 56 -0.39 -18.78 -10.40
CA TYR A 56 -1.20 -19.12 -11.57
C TYR A 56 -0.83 -20.47 -12.19
N ASP A 57 0.44 -20.89 -12.11
CA ASP A 57 0.89 -22.19 -12.63
C ASP A 57 0.50 -23.37 -11.71
N ASN A 58 0.26 -23.14 -10.41
CA ASN A 58 0.05 -24.18 -9.40
C ASN A 58 -1.35 -24.09 -8.76
N ASN A 59 -2.41 -24.04 -9.57
CA ASN A 59 -3.80 -24.06 -9.09
C ASN A 59 -4.12 -23.00 -8.03
N LYS A 60 -3.54 -21.80 -8.17
CA LYS A 60 -3.76 -20.68 -7.24
C LYS A 60 -3.31 -20.99 -5.81
N THR A 61 -2.18 -21.68 -5.68
CA THR A 61 -1.52 -21.97 -4.39
C THR A 61 -0.19 -21.24 -4.28
N TYR A 62 0.22 -20.95 -3.05
CA TYR A 62 1.52 -20.33 -2.77
C TYR A 62 2.62 -21.37 -2.56
N PRO A 63 3.90 -21.04 -2.81
CA PRO A 63 5.02 -21.86 -2.37
C PRO A 63 4.94 -22.11 -0.85
N GLU A 64 5.20 -23.35 -0.41
CA GLU A 64 5.05 -23.74 1.00
C GLU A 64 5.92 -22.90 1.94
N ASP A 65 7.09 -22.46 1.48
CA ASP A 65 8.06 -21.66 2.24
C ASP A 65 7.85 -20.13 2.11
N LEU A 66 6.88 -19.67 1.30
CA LEU A 66 6.64 -18.24 1.12
C LEU A 66 6.20 -17.58 2.44
N LYS A 67 5.32 -18.24 3.19
CA LYS A 67 4.77 -17.66 4.42
C LYS A 67 5.87 -17.38 5.44
N GLU A 68 6.77 -18.33 5.64
CA GLU A 68 7.90 -18.17 6.55
C GLU A 68 8.82 -17.01 6.13
N GLN A 69 9.07 -16.84 4.83
CA GLN A 69 9.88 -15.73 4.32
C GLN A 69 9.20 -14.38 4.52
N VAL A 70 7.89 -14.28 4.33
CA VAL A 70 7.12 -13.04 4.61
C VAL A 70 7.14 -12.73 6.11
N ASP A 71 6.90 -13.73 6.97
CA ASP A 71 6.93 -13.57 8.43
C ASP A 71 8.33 -13.16 8.93
N ALA A 72 9.39 -13.68 8.33
CA ALA A 72 10.76 -13.26 8.62
C ALA A 72 11.04 -11.82 8.18
N ALA A 73 10.55 -11.42 7.01
CA ALA A 73 10.70 -10.06 6.50
C ALA A 73 9.92 -9.03 7.32
N MET A 74 8.70 -9.37 7.77
CA MET A 74 7.92 -8.53 8.68
C MET A 74 8.63 -8.34 10.03
N ARG A 75 9.17 -9.40 10.63
CA ARG A 75 9.97 -9.29 11.86
C ARG A 75 11.19 -8.40 11.70
N ARG A 76 11.92 -8.55 10.58
CA ARG A 76 13.05 -7.65 10.26
C ARG A 76 12.59 -6.20 10.09
N LEU A 77 11.40 -5.96 9.55
CA LEU A 77 10.82 -4.63 9.42
C LEU A 77 10.48 -4.03 10.80
N GLU A 78 9.92 -4.81 11.71
CA GLU A 78 9.68 -4.41 13.10
C GLU A 78 10.99 -4.03 13.81
N GLU A 79 12.04 -4.85 13.67
CA GLU A 79 13.37 -4.59 14.23
C GLU A 79 13.98 -3.28 13.72
N VAL A 80 13.98 -3.07 12.40
CA VAL A 80 14.57 -1.88 11.77
C VAL A 80 13.80 -0.60 12.10
N THR A 81 12.47 -0.69 12.20
CA THR A 81 11.62 0.48 12.50
C THR A 81 11.46 0.73 14.00
N GLY A 82 11.73 -0.28 14.83
CA GLY A 82 11.44 -0.28 16.26
C GLY A 82 9.95 -0.17 16.58
N LYS A 83 9.07 -0.59 15.66
CA LYS A 83 7.60 -0.59 15.78
C LYS A 83 7.07 -2.02 15.64
N GLY A 84 5.89 -2.34 16.17
CA GLY A 84 5.31 -3.69 16.07
C GLY A 84 4.10 -3.74 15.13
N PHE A 85 4.06 -4.75 14.26
CA PHE A 85 2.95 -4.96 13.33
C PHE A 85 1.76 -5.55 14.10
N GLY A 86 0.77 -4.70 14.39
CA GLY A 86 -0.34 -5.01 15.31
C GLY A 86 -0.12 -4.56 16.76
N ASP A 87 0.98 -3.85 17.05
CA ASP A 87 1.21 -3.29 18.39
C ASP A 87 0.24 -2.13 18.67
N PRO A 88 -0.58 -2.20 19.75
CA PRO A 88 -1.58 -1.19 20.05
C PRO A 88 -1.02 0.14 20.57
N LYS A 89 0.26 0.20 20.93
CA LYS A 89 0.95 1.40 21.43
C LYS A 89 1.89 2.00 20.41
N LYS A 90 2.65 1.15 19.72
CA LYS A 90 3.65 1.57 18.73
C LYS A 90 3.48 0.85 17.39
N PRO A 91 2.35 1.07 16.70
CA PRO A 91 2.01 0.33 15.49
C PRO A 91 2.98 0.57 14.33
N LEU A 92 3.43 -0.52 13.72
CA LEU A 92 4.00 -0.52 12.38
C LEU A 92 2.84 -0.56 11.37
N LEU A 93 2.74 0.46 10.53
CA LEU A 93 1.85 0.46 9.37
C LEU A 93 2.66 0.27 8.11
N VAL A 94 2.10 -0.42 7.12
CA VAL A 94 2.73 -0.67 5.83
C VAL A 94 1.83 -0.25 4.68
N SER A 95 2.44 0.05 3.53
CA SER A 95 1.76 0.11 2.24
C SER A 95 2.02 -1.16 1.47
N VAL A 96 1.02 -1.62 0.71
CA VAL A 96 1.13 -2.75 -0.20
C VAL A 96 0.90 -2.24 -1.62
N ARG A 97 1.92 -2.40 -2.47
CA ARG A 97 1.98 -1.82 -3.81
C ARG A 97 2.42 -2.85 -4.84
N SER A 98 1.64 -2.98 -5.87
CA SER A 98 1.97 -3.76 -7.06
C SER A 98 3.14 -3.17 -7.88
N GLY A 99 3.88 -4.04 -8.56
CA GLY A 99 4.93 -3.63 -9.49
C GLY A 99 5.29 -4.74 -10.49
N ALA A 100 4.86 -4.61 -11.73
CA ALA A 100 5.31 -5.47 -12.82
C ALA A 100 6.64 -4.96 -13.41
N ALA A 101 7.32 -5.78 -14.22
CA ALA A 101 8.57 -5.39 -14.88
C ALA A 101 8.35 -4.22 -15.85
N ILE A 102 7.21 -4.18 -16.53
CA ILE A 102 6.79 -3.05 -17.37
C ILE A 102 5.85 -2.16 -16.56
N SER A 103 6.05 -0.84 -16.64
CA SER A 103 5.18 0.12 -15.95
C SER A 103 3.78 0.06 -16.55
N MET A 104 2.77 -0.09 -15.70
CA MET A 104 1.36 -0.16 -16.07
C MET A 104 0.60 0.92 -15.27
N PRO A 105 0.64 2.19 -15.70
CA PRO A 105 0.09 3.32 -14.92
C PRO A 105 -1.42 3.19 -14.70
N GLY A 106 -1.85 3.42 -13.46
CA GLY A 106 -3.26 3.36 -13.06
C GLY A 106 -3.87 1.96 -13.03
N MET A 107 -3.12 0.91 -13.36
CA MET A 107 -3.68 -0.43 -13.58
C MET A 107 -3.79 -1.29 -12.33
N MET A 108 -3.13 -0.89 -11.24
CA MET A 108 -3.00 -1.73 -10.07
C MET A 108 -3.08 -0.88 -8.81
N ASP A 109 -3.96 -1.29 -7.91
CA ASP A 109 -4.31 -0.53 -6.72
C ASP A 109 -3.20 -0.57 -5.66
N THR A 110 -3.22 0.44 -4.80
CA THR A 110 -2.32 0.60 -3.67
C THR A 110 -3.16 0.62 -2.41
N ILE A 111 -2.74 -0.13 -1.40
CA ILE A 111 -3.35 -0.09 -0.07
C ILE A 111 -2.37 0.59 0.87
N LEU A 112 -2.73 1.76 1.40
CA LEU A 112 -1.96 2.43 2.45
C LEU A 112 -2.51 2.11 3.84
N ASN A 113 -1.71 2.42 4.87
CA ASN A 113 -2.09 2.31 6.28
C ASN A 113 -2.50 0.89 6.74
N LEU A 114 -2.04 -0.14 6.04
CA LEU A 114 -2.28 -1.54 6.42
C LEU A 114 -1.63 -1.83 7.77
N GLY A 115 -2.39 -2.44 8.68
CA GLY A 115 -2.03 -2.61 10.09
C GLY A 115 -2.92 -1.81 11.04
N LEU A 116 -3.74 -0.90 10.51
CA LEU A 116 -4.76 -0.20 11.30
C LEU A 116 -5.92 -1.14 11.67
N ASN A 117 -6.32 -1.07 12.93
CA ASN A 117 -7.46 -1.75 13.51
C ASN A 117 -7.93 -0.94 14.74
N ASP A 118 -8.91 -1.46 15.48
CA ASP A 118 -9.53 -0.72 16.59
C ASP A 118 -8.58 -0.45 17.77
N GLU A 119 -7.50 -1.23 17.88
CA GLU A 119 -6.48 -1.06 18.91
C GLU A 119 -5.26 -0.28 18.41
N THR A 120 -4.76 -0.57 17.21
CA THR A 120 -3.57 0.11 16.65
C THR A 120 -3.87 1.56 16.26
N VAL A 121 -5.12 1.91 15.95
CA VAL A 121 -5.49 3.32 15.74
C VAL A 121 -5.24 4.15 17.00
N LYS A 122 -5.48 3.60 18.20
CA LYS A 122 -5.23 4.29 19.48
C LYS A 122 -3.74 4.56 19.67
N GLY A 123 -2.89 3.58 19.37
CA GLY A 123 -1.43 3.78 19.37
C GLY A 123 -0.98 4.83 18.35
N LEU A 124 -1.62 4.89 17.19
CA LEU A 124 -1.35 5.95 16.21
C LEU A 124 -1.73 7.34 16.74
N VAL A 125 -2.86 7.46 17.47
CA VAL A 125 -3.25 8.70 18.17
C VAL A 125 -2.14 9.11 19.14
N GLU A 126 -1.69 8.19 20.00
CA GLU A 126 -0.64 8.48 21.01
C GLU A 126 0.69 8.88 20.36
N MET A 127 1.11 8.18 19.31
CA MET A 127 2.39 8.45 18.62
C MET A 127 2.41 9.79 17.89
N THR A 128 1.26 10.26 17.42
CA THR A 128 1.17 11.47 16.60
C THR A 128 0.60 12.67 17.34
N ASN A 129 0.01 12.44 18.53
CA ASN A 129 -0.79 13.43 19.25
C ASN A 129 -1.84 14.12 18.35
N ASN A 130 -2.38 13.38 17.37
CA ASN A 130 -3.27 13.88 16.35
C ASN A 130 -4.40 12.88 16.08
N GLU A 131 -5.44 12.97 16.90
CA GLU A 131 -6.54 12.02 16.87
C GLU A 131 -7.31 12.07 15.55
N ARG A 132 -7.53 13.27 15.01
CA ARG A 132 -8.17 13.45 13.70
C ARG A 132 -7.39 12.70 12.61
N PHE A 133 -6.07 12.87 12.56
CA PHE A 133 -5.22 12.18 11.58
C PHE A 133 -5.32 10.66 11.67
N ALA A 134 -5.30 10.10 12.88
CA ALA A 134 -5.35 8.65 13.07
C ALA A 134 -6.68 8.06 12.56
N TYR A 135 -7.80 8.70 12.88
CA TYR A 135 -9.12 8.24 12.41
C TYR A 135 -9.38 8.57 10.94
N ASP A 136 -8.81 9.65 10.38
CA ASP A 136 -8.83 9.90 8.94
C ASP A 136 -8.05 8.82 8.18
N SER A 137 -6.88 8.42 8.70
CA SER A 137 -6.09 7.33 8.14
C SER A 137 -6.84 5.99 8.23
N TYR A 138 -7.56 5.76 9.34
CA TYR A 138 -8.32 4.53 9.53
C TYR A 138 -9.54 4.44 8.62
N ARG A 139 -10.34 5.50 8.48
CA ARG A 139 -11.47 5.50 7.53
C ARG A 139 -11.00 5.34 6.08
N ARG A 140 -9.89 5.98 5.70
CA ARG A 140 -9.27 5.81 4.36
C ARG A 140 -8.82 4.37 4.15
N PHE A 141 -8.18 3.76 5.15
CA PHE A 141 -7.78 2.35 5.08
C PHE A 141 -8.99 1.43 4.91
N LEU A 142 -10.06 1.63 5.68
CA LEU A 142 -11.29 0.85 5.56
C LEU A 142 -11.89 0.94 4.15
N GLN A 143 -11.92 2.12 3.55
CA GLN A 143 -12.42 2.31 2.19
C GLN A 143 -11.51 1.62 1.15
N MET A 144 -10.21 1.89 1.18
CA MET A 144 -9.25 1.29 0.23
C MET A 144 -9.19 -0.22 0.34
N PHE A 145 -9.08 -0.76 1.55
CA PHE A 145 -9.01 -2.20 1.77
C PHE A 145 -10.32 -2.88 1.33
N GLY A 146 -11.46 -2.24 1.63
CA GLY A 146 -12.78 -2.74 1.26
C GLY A 146 -12.94 -2.83 -0.26
N ASP A 147 -12.58 -1.77 -0.96
CA ASP A 147 -12.64 -1.69 -2.42
C ASP A 147 -11.63 -2.62 -3.09
N THR A 148 -10.35 -2.48 -2.78
CA THR A 148 -9.28 -3.21 -3.46
C THR A 148 -9.18 -4.68 -3.05
N ALA A 149 -9.15 -4.98 -1.75
CA ALA A 149 -8.88 -6.34 -1.29
C ALA A 149 -10.15 -7.19 -1.22
N LEU A 150 -11.28 -6.56 -0.99
CA LEU A 150 -12.54 -7.27 -0.80
C LEU A 150 -13.55 -7.04 -1.93
N GLY A 151 -13.39 -6.04 -2.82
CA GLY A 151 -14.35 -5.76 -3.88
C GLY A 151 -15.67 -5.18 -3.38
N ILE A 152 -15.65 -4.40 -2.29
CA ILE A 152 -16.79 -3.61 -1.83
C ILE A 152 -16.82 -2.32 -2.65
N PRO A 153 -17.93 -1.96 -3.33
CA PRO A 153 -17.96 -0.79 -4.21
C PRO A 153 -17.53 0.49 -3.50
N HIS A 154 -16.51 1.17 -4.04
CA HIS A 154 -16.02 2.46 -3.56
C HIS A 154 -17.14 3.49 -3.30
N ALA A 155 -18.16 3.51 -4.16
CA ALA A 155 -19.29 4.43 -4.06
C ALA A 155 -20.05 4.33 -2.73
N ASP A 156 -20.10 3.15 -2.10
CA ASP A 156 -20.81 2.99 -0.83
C ASP A 156 -20.13 3.77 0.31
N PHE A 157 -18.79 3.81 0.30
CA PHE A 157 -18.00 4.59 1.25
C PHE A 157 -18.14 6.09 0.98
N GLU A 158 -18.02 6.51 -0.29
CA GLU A 158 -18.18 7.91 -0.69
C GLU A 158 -19.57 8.48 -0.35
N ASN A 159 -20.62 7.67 -0.56
CA ASN A 159 -21.98 8.06 -0.18
C ASN A 159 -22.11 8.29 1.32
N ALA A 160 -21.55 7.39 2.15
CA ALA A 160 -21.57 7.54 3.61
C ALA A 160 -20.79 8.77 4.08
N LEU A 161 -19.63 9.06 3.48
CA LEU A 161 -18.87 10.28 3.75
C LEU A 161 -19.65 11.54 3.34
N ALA A 162 -20.27 11.54 2.16
CA ALA A 162 -21.08 12.65 1.67
C ALA A 162 -22.29 12.91 2.58
N GLU A 163 -22.97 11.87 3.06
CA GLU A 163 -24.07 11.97 4.02
C GLU A 163 -23.61 12.58 5.35
N MET A 164 -22.45 12.17 5.88
CA MET A 164 -21.90 12.75 7.10
C MET A 164 -21.58 14.23 6.93
N LYS A 165 -20.95 14.62 5.81
CA LYS A 165 -20.67 16.02 5.50
C LYS A 165 -21.95 16.85 5.40
N ALA A 166 -22.98 16.31 4.74
CA ALA A 166 -24.29 16.96 4.64
C ALA A 166 -24.95 17.14 6.01
N GLN A 167 -24.90 16.14 6.89
CA GLN A 167 -25.41 16.23 8.27
C GLN A 167 -24.68 17.28 9.11
N LYS A 168 -23.38 17.47 8.86
CA LYS A 168 -22.55 18.48 9.54
C LYS A 168 -22.56 19.85 8.88
N GLY A 169 -23.14 19.99 7.69
CA GLY A 169 -23.17 21.25 6.95
C GLY A 169 -21.81 21.70 6.43
N VAL A 170 -20.85 20.78 6.28
CA VAL A 170 -19.49 21.05 5.79
C VAL A 170 -19.35 20.60 4.33
N LYS A 171 -18.34 21.11 3.63
CA LYS A 171 -18.12 20.77 2.20
C LYS A 171 -16.87 19.93 2.00
N LEU A 172 -15.84 20.19 2.78
CA LEU A 172 -14.53 19.56 2.67
C LEU A 172 -14.37 18.48 3.75
N ASP A 173 -13.71 17.38 3.40
CA ASP A 173 -13.36 16.31 4.35
C ASP A 173 -12.46 16.82 5.50
N THR A 174 -11.68 17.87 5.22
CA THR A 174 -10.80 18.52 6.20
C THR A 174 -11.57 19.22 7.31
N GLU A 175 -12.84 19.54 7.10
CA GLU A 175 -13.72 20.19 8.07
C GLU A 175 -14.37 19.19 9.05
N LEU A 176 -14.25 17.88 8.82
CA LEU A 176 -14.68 16.86 9.76
C LEU A 176 -13.68 16.75 10.92
N ASP A 177 -14.21 16.78 12.14
CA ASP A 177 -13.44 16.61 13.37
C ASP A 177 -13.15 15.12 13.68
N ALA A 178 -12.37 14.87 14.72
CA ALA A 178 -11.99 13.51 15.12
C ALA A 178 -13.21 12.63 15.50
N GLU A 179 -14.23 13.23 16.09
CA GLU A 179 -15.41 12.52 16.60
C GLU A 179 -16.36 12.13 15.48
N ASP A 180 -16.39 12.92 14.42
CA ASP A 180 -17.06 12.59 13.17
C ASP A 180 -16.34 11.44 12.46
N LEU A 181 -15.02 11.50 12.35
CA LEU A 181 -14.23 10.45 11.71
C LEU A 181 -14.33 9.11 12.48
N LYS A 182 -14.38 9.13 13.81
CA LYS A 182 -14.68 7.93 14.63
C LYS A 182 -16.03 7.32 14.29
N LYS A 183 -17.08 8.13 14.18
CA LYS A 183 -18.40 7.65 13.76
C LYS A 183 -18.37 7.11 12.34
N LEU A 184 -17.63 7.75 11.45
CA LEU A 184 -17.49 7.31 10.06
C LEU A 184 -16.81 5.95 9.96
N VAL A 185 -15.78 5.70 10.78
CA VAL A 185 -15.13 4.38 10.90
C VAL A 185 -16.15 3.29 11.24
N GLU A 186 -17.04 3.53 12.22
CA GLU A 186 -18.09 2.56 12.56
C GLU A 186 -19.10 2.38 11.41
N ILE A 187 -19.51 3.46 10.75
CA ILE A 187 -20.38 3.39 9.56
C ILE A 187 -19.71 2.56 8.45
N TYR A 188 -18.41 2.74 8.23
CA TYR A 188 -17.66 2.00 7.22
C TYR A 188 -17.60 0.50 7.57
N LYS A 189 -17.42 0.13 8.83
CA LYS A 189 -17.51 -1.28 9.26
C LYS A 189 -18.92 -1.87 9.02
N GLU A 190 -19.98 -1.09 9.18
CA GLU A 190 -21.33 -1.52 8.84
C GLU A 190 -21.51 -1.73 7.32
N ILE A 191 -20.84 -0.95 6.47
CA ILE A 191 -20.81 -1.20 5.02
C ILE A 191 -20.22 -2.59 4.71
N TYR A 192 -19.15 -2.99 5.39
CA TYR A 192 -18.60 -4.35 5.22
C TYR A 192 -19.65 -5.42 5.52
N LYS A 193 -20.38 -5.27 6.62
CA LYS A 193 -21.44 -6.22 7.02
C LYS A 193 -22.58 -6.28 6.00
N LYS A 194 -22.97 -5.15 5.41
CA LYS A 194 -23.98 -5.10 4.32
C LYS A 194 -23.57 -5.93 3.11
N HIS A 195 -22.27 -6.06 2.87
CA HIS A 195 -21.70 -6.90 1.80
C HIS A 195 -21.37 -8.33 2.25
N ALA A 196 -21.90 -8.78 3.40
CA ALA A 196 -21.61 -10.07 4.01
C ALA A 196 -20.12 -10.32 4.26
N LYS A 197 -19.38 -9.25 4.56
CA LYS A 197 -17.95 -9.26 4.88
C LYS A 197 -17.73 -8.65 6.26
N GLU A 198 -16.51 -8.84 6.78
CA GLU A 198 -16.07 -8.22 8.01
C GLU A 198 -14.67 -7.65 7.78
N PHE A 199 -14.42 -6.47 8.35
CA PHE A 199 -13.09 -5.90 8.30
C PHE A 199 -12.14 -6.70 9.21
N PRO A 200 -11.05 -7.28 8.69
CA PRO A 200 -10.17 -8.11 9.48
C PRO A 200 -9.40 -7.26 10.49
N GLN A 201 -9.66 -7.46 11.78
CA GLN A 201 -8.91 -6.81 12.86
C GLN A 201 -7.50 -7.41 13.03
N ASP A 202 -7.31 -8.65 12.60
CA ASP A 202 -6.00 -9.31 12.55
C ASP A 202 -5.16 -8.76 11.39
N VAL A 203 -4.05 -8.10 11.73
CA VAL A 203 -3.17 -7.42 10.79
C VAL A 203 -2.47 -8.38 9.82
N TYR A 204 -2.25 -9.64 10.19
CA TYR A 204 -1.69 -10.63 9.27
C TYR A 204 -2.74 -11.12 8.26
N LYS A 205 -4.02 -11.20 8.66
CA LYS A 205 -5.10 -11.44 7.69
C LYS A 205 -5.25 -10.27 6.72
N GLN A 206 -5.11 -9.03 7.19
CA GLN A 206 -5.05 -7.85 6.31
C GLN A 206 -3.89 -7.98 5.30
N LEU A 207 -2.69 -8.31 5.78
CA LEU A 207 -1.49 -8.44 4.95
C LEU A 207 -1.67 -9.48 3.84
N TRP A 208 -2.13 -10.68 4.18
CA TRP A 208 -2.32 -11.75 3.20
C TRP A 208 -3.45 -11.46 2.21
N ALA A 209 -4.55 -10.85 2.66
CA ALA A 209 -5.61 -10.38 1.76
C ALA A 209 -5.10 -9.33 0.77
N ALA A 210 -4.26 -8.39 1.22
CA ALA A 210 -3.65 -7.38 0.35
C ALA A 210 -2.65 -7.99 -0.65
N ILE A 211 -1.81 -8.93 -0.22
CA ILE A 211 -0.90 -9.67 -1.11
C ILE A 211 -1.69 -10.40 -2.19
N GLU A 212 -2.75 -11.11 -1.79
CA GLU A 212 -3.60 -11.86 -2.69
C GLU A 212 -4.33 -10.95 -3.69
N ALA A 213 -4.88 -9.83 -3.22
CA ALA A 213 -5.51 -8.82 -4.08
C ALA A 213 -4.55 -8.28 -5.14
N VAL A 214 -3.30 -7.99 -4.78
CA VAL A 214 -2.28 -7.56 -5.75
C VAL A 214 -2.01 -8.66 -6.76
N ILE A 215 -1.85 -9.91 -6.35
CA ILE A 215 -1.60 -11.03 -7.26
C ILE A 215 -2.79 -11.23 -8.20
N TRP A 216 -4.02 -11.16 -7.69
CA TRP A 216 -5.24 -11.28 -8.49
C TRP A 216 -5.41 -10.13 -9.48
N SER A 217 -5.00 -8.91 -9.12
CA SER A 217 -5.09 -7.74 -10.00
C SER A 217 -4.35 -7.94 -11.33
N TRP A 218 -3.37 -8.84 -11.37
CA TRP A 218 -2.65 -9.22 -12.59
C TRP A 218 -3.57 -9.78 -13.68
N MET A 219 -4.64 -10.47 -13.29
CA MET A 219 -5.63 -11.06 -14.19
C MET A 219 -6.94 -10.28 -14.24
N SER A 220 -6.96 -9.03 -13.77
CA SER A 220 -8.12 -8.15 -13.97
C SER A 220 -8.35 -7.88 -15.47
N ASP A 221 -9.60 -7.69 -15.88
CA ASP A 221 -9.96 -7.37 -17.27
C ASP A 221 -9.19 -6.16 -17.79
N ARG A 222 -9.01 -5.16 -16.92
CA ARG A 222 -8.20 -3.97 -17.19
C ARG A 222 -6.75 -4.38 -17.52
N ALA A 223 -6.09 -5.14 -16.64
CA ALA A 223 -4.70 -5.56 -16.83
C ALA A 223 -4.49 -6.42 -18.07
N ILE A 224 -5.41 -7.35 -18.35
CA ILE A 224 -5.42 -8.16 -19.57
C ILE A 224 -5.51 -7.25 -20.80
N LYS A 225 -6.50 -6.34 -20.83
CA LYS A 225 -6.70 -5.43 -21.95
C LYS A 225 -5.51 -4.52 -22.19
N TYR A 226 -4.87 -4.02 -21.13
CA TYR A 226 -3.66 -3.22 -21.26
C TYR A 226 -2.53 -4.00 -21.95
N ARG A 227 -2.30 -5.25 -21.55
CA ARG A 227 -1.27 -6.10 -22.15
C ARG A 227 -1.57 -6.38 -23.63
N GLU A 228 -2.83 -6.64 -23.97
CA GLU A 228 -3.25 -6.81 -25.38
C GLU A 228 -2.96 -5.57 -26.22
N ILE A 229 -3.36 -4.38 -25.76
CA ILE A 229 -3.21 -3.12 -26.50
C ILE A 229 -1.72 -2.79 -26.73
N HIS A 230 -0.87 -3.09 -25.75
CA HIS A 230 0.57 -2.81 -25.84
C HIS A 230 1.38 -3.97 -26.45
N GLY A 231 0.71 -5.01 -26.97
CA GLY A 231 1.38 -6.16 -27.61
C GLY A 231 2.26 -6.97 -26.66
N ILE A 232 2.00 -6.93 -25.36
CA ILE A 232 2.71 -7.73 -24.35
C ILE A 232 2.17 -9.15 -24.42
N LYS A 233 3.01 -10.10 -24.87
CA LYS A 233 2.60 -11.48 -25.07
C LYS A 233 2.40 -12.20 -23.74
N GLU A 234 1.51 -13.18 -23.73
CA GLU A 234 1.37 -14.10 -22.60
C GLU A 234 2.72 -14.81 -22.32
N GLY A 235 3.08 -14.93 -21.05
CA GLY A 235 4.37 -15.51 -20.63
C GLY A 235 5.60 -14.61 -20.83
N GLN A 236 5.48 -13.43 -21.47
CA GLN A 236 6.58 -12.47 -21.60
C GLN A 236 6.96 -11.87 -20.24
N LEU A 237 6.01 -11.74 -19.33
CA LEU A 237 6.19 -11.24 -17.97
C LEU A 237 5.84 -12.35 -16.98
N LEU A 238 6.61 -12.43 -15.89
CA LEU A 238 6.35 -13.40 -14.81
C LEU A 238 5.04 -13.11 -14.08
N GLY A 239 4.65 -11.84 -14.01
CA GLY A 239 3.49 -11.39 -13.24
C GLY A 239 3.74 -10.02 -12.64
N THR A 240 3.12 -9.77 -11.50
CA THR A 240 3.36 -8.59 -10.68
C THR A 240 4.10 -8.96 -9.40
N ALA A 241 5.07 -8.15 -9.00
CA ALA A 241 5.68 -8.22 -7.69
C ALA A 241 4.84 -7.43 -6.67
N VAL A 242 4.96 -7.78 -5.40
CA VAL A 242 4.26 -7.10 -4.30
C VAL A 242 5.28 -6.40 -3.42
N ASN A 243 5.18 -5.09 -3.28
CA ASN A 243 6.08 -4.27 -2.47
C ASN A 243 5.38 -3.90 -1.17
N ILE A 244 5.98 -4.29 -0.04
CA ILE A 244 5.50 -3.99 1.30
C ILE A 244 6.49 -3.01 1.90
N VAL A 245 6.05 -1.78 2.16
CA VAL A 245 6.93 -0.67 2.58
C VAL A 245 6.37 -0.02 3.83
N ALA A 246 7.20 0.21 4.84
CA ALA A 246 6.80 0.93 6.05
C ALA A 246 6.22 2.31 5.70
N MET A 247 5.08 2.64 6.33
CA MET A 247 4.45 3.94 6.14
C MET A 247 5.31 5.06 6.72
N VAL A 248 5.41 6.13 5.94
CA VAL A 248 5.78 7.46 6.37
C VAL A 248 4.59 8.38 6.14
N PHE A 249 4.41 9.38 6.99
CA PHE A 249 3.20 10.18 7.01
C PHE A 249 3.52 11.62 6.61
N GLY A 250 2.97 12.06 5.48
CA GLY A 250 3.04 13.46 5.05
C GLY A 250 1.99 14.35 5.71
N ASN A 251 1.10 13.79 6.53
CA ASN A 251 -0.07 14.42 7.12
C ASN A 251 -0.07 14.39 8.67
N MET A 252 1.11 14.41 9.28
CA MET A 252 1.24 14.48 10.76
C MET A 252 1.14 15.91 11.30
N GLY A 253 1.18 16.94 10.45
CA GLY A 253 1.20 18.33 10.85
C GLY A 253 1.82 19.22 9.78
N ASP A 254 2.07 20.48 10.13
CA ASP A 254 2.53 21.52 9.21
C ASP A 254 4.01 21.38 8.79
N ASP A 255 4.78 20.54 9.49
CA ASP A 255 6.17 20.17 9.17
C ASP A 255 6.29 18.89 8.31
N SER A 256 5.15 18.35 7.87
CA SER A 256 5.04 17.14 7.06
C SER A 256 4.45 17.45 5.69
N GLY A 257 4.73 16.63 4.69
CA GLY A 257 4.09 16.74 3.37
C GLY A 257 4.45 15.63 2.41
N THR A 258 3.85 15.70 1.23
CA THR A 258 4.08 14.78 0.12
C THR A 258 4.29 15.55 -1.18
N GLY A 259 5.02 14.99 -2.13
CA GLY A 259 5.23 15.64 -3.41
C GLY A 259 5.71 14.69 -4.50
N VAL A 260 5.56 15.15 -5.74
CA VAL A 260 6.05 14.47 -6.94
C VAL A 260 6.85 15.47 -7.75
N CYS A 261 8.04 15.09 -8.17
CA CYS A 261 8.89 15.96 -8.97
C CYS A 261 9.60 15.21 -10.09
N PHE A 262 10.01 15.97 -11.09
CA PHE A 262 10.84 15.60 -12.21
C PHE A 262 12.13 16.44 -12.16
N THR A 263 13.24 15.84 -12.55
CA THR A 263 14.55 16.51 -12.60
C THR A 263 14.70 17.50 -13.77
N ARG A 264 13.72 17.50 -14.69
CA ARG A 264 13.55 18.39 -15.83
C ARG A 264 12.06 18.62 -16.06
N ASP A 265 11.70 19.69 -16.74
CA ASP A 265 10.32 19.90 -17.18
C ASP A 265 9.92 18.78 -18.18
N PRO A 266 8.90 17.97 -17.87
CA PRO A 266 8.47 16.86 -18.74
C PRO A 266 7.82 17.32 -20.05
N ASN A 267 7.39 18.59 -20.15
CA ASN A 267 6.75 19.15 -21.34
C ASN A 267 7.76 19.78 -22.30
N THR A 268 8.73 20.53 -21.77
CA THR A 268 9.69 21.29 -22.58
C THR A 268 11.07 20.65 -22.68
N GLY A 269 11.42 19.77 -21.72
CA GLY A 269 12.76 19.20 -21.57
C GLY A 269 13.78 20.16 -20.93
N GLU A 270 13.36 21.35 -20.51
CA GLU A 270 14.21 22.33 -19.84
C GLU A 270 14.81 21.77 -18.55
N LYS A 271 16.08 22.10 -18.28
CA LYS A 271 16.80 21.63 -17.09
C LYS A 271 16.42 22.46 -15.86
N VAL A 272 15.17 22.33 -15.43
CA VAL A 272 14.60 22.93 -14.22
C VAL A 272 13.89 21.85 -13.39
N TYR A 273 13.89 21.99 -12.06
CA TYR A 273 13.07 21.12 -11.22
C TYR A 273 11.60 21.47 -11.45
N TYR A 274 10.80 20.45 -11.77
CA TYR A 274 9.37 20.59 -12.02
C TYR A 274 8.62 19.67 -11.07
N GLY A 275 7.63 20.15 -10.33
CA GLY A 275 6.89 19.30 -9.42
C GLY A 275 5.85 20.02 -8.58
N GLU A 276 5.12 19.23 -7.81
CA GLU A 276 4.06 19.66 -6.91
C GLU A 276 4.35 19.13 -5.50
N PHE A 277 3.94 19.90 -4.49
CA PHE A 277 4.08 19.56 -3.09
C PHE A 277 2.81 19.98 -2.35
N LEU A 278 2.32 19.10 -1.47
CA LEU A 278 1.19 19.35 -0.61
C LEU A 278 1.64 19.22 0.86
N PRO A 279 1.61 20.32 1.64
CA PRO A 279 1.84 20.24 3.07
C PRO A 279 0.69 19.51 3.76
N ASN A 280 0.99 18.79 4.83
CA ASN A 280 0.03 18.09 5.67
C ASN A 280 -0.94 17.18 4.89
N ALA A 281 -0.42 16.43 3.92
CA ALA A 281 -1.20 15.57 3.02
C ALA A 281 -0.53 14.20 2.78
N GLN A 282 -1.32 13.20 2.37
CA GLN A 282 -0.83 11.94 1.81
C GLN A 282 -0.90 11.98 0.29
N GLY A 283 -0.17 11.07 -0.39
CA GLY A 283 -0.08 11.07 -1.85
C GLY A 283 -1.35 10.64 -2.61
N GLU A 284 -2.42 10.31 -1.89
CA GLU A 284 -3.77 10.06 -2.43
C GLU A 284 -4.59 11.35 -2.48
#